data_AF-A0A4Q2QSH8-F1
#
_entry.id   AF-A0A4Q2QSH8-F1
#
_cell.length_a   1.000
_cell.length_b   1.000
_cell.length_c   1.000
_cell.angle_alpha   90.00
_cell.angle_beta   90.00
_cell.angle_gamma   90.00
#
_symmetry.space_group_name_H-M   'P 1'
#
loop_
_entity.id
_entity.type
_entity.pdbx_description
1 polymer ?
#
loop_
_entity_poly.entity_id
_entity_poly.type
_entity_poly.pdbx_seq_one_letter_code
_entity_poly.pdbx_strand_id
1 'polypeptide(L)'
;MRSAQELERSVKGMLPWQQLSGVEKAVEILYNAFREGTRIIVVGDFDADGATSTALSVLAMRSLGCSNIDYLVPNRFEDGYGLSPEVVDQAHARGAQLIVTVDNGISSHAGVEHARSLGIPVI
;
A
#
# COMPACT_ATOMS: atom_id res chain seq x y z
N MET A 1 13.89 -20.69 -15.97
CA MET A 1 12.84 -21.66 -16.31
C MET A 1 13.33 -23.08 -16.04
N ARG A 2 12.94 -23.67 -14.91
CA ARG A 2 13.33 -25.02 -14.49
C ARG A 2 12.25 -26.06 -14.73
N SER A 3 10.98 -25.67 -14.89
CA SER A 3 9.87 -26.56 -15.26
C SER A 3 8.73 -25.80 -15.95
N ALA A 4 7.91 -26.48 -16.76
CA ALA A 4 6.76 -25.86 -17.44
C ALA A 4 5.76 -25.17 -16.49
N GLN A 5 5.71 -25.60 -15.22
CA GLN A 5 4.89 -24.96 -14.18
C GLN A 5 5.32 -23.53 -13.86
N GLU A 6 6.59 -23.16 -14.05
CA GLU A 6 7.04 -21.76 -13.88
C GLU A 6 6.50 -20.81 -14.98
N LEU A 7 5.87 -21.32 -16.06
CA LEU A 7 5.14 -20.52 -17.05
C LEU A 7 3.62 -20.54 -16.86
N GLU A 8 3.11 -21.20 -15.83
CA GLU A 8 1.67 -21.19 -15.58
C GLU A 8 1.25 -19.77 -15.17
N ARG A 9 0.40 -19.12 -15.98
CA ARG A 9 -0.04 -17.73 -15.75
C ARG A 9 -1.48 -17.65 -15.28
N SER A 10 -2.19 -18.77 -15.18
CA SER A 10 -3.55 -18.78 -14.64
C SER A 10 -3.55 -18.69 -13.12
N VAL A 11 -4.67 -18.23 -12.56
CA VAL A 11 -4.88 -18.12 -11.11
C VAL A 11 -4.70 -19.47 -10.40
N LYS A 12 -4.86 -20.60 -11.10
CA LYS A 12 -4.63 -21.95 -10.54
C LYS A 12 -3.19 -22.17 -10.10
N GLY A 13 -2.23 -21.50 -10.73
CA GLY A 13 -0.81 -21.58 -10.39
C GLY A 13 -0.35 -20.56 -9.35
N MET A 14 -1.23 -19.66 -8.89
CA MET A 14 -0.86 -18.66 -7.88
C MET A 14 -0.60 -19.33 -6.53
N LEU A 15 0.44 -18.86 -5.85
CA LEU A 15 0.73 -19.30 -4.50
C LEU A 15 -0.40 -18.86 -3.53
N PRO A 16 -0.68 -19.66 -2.50
CA PRO A 16 -1.61 -19.28 -1.44
C PRO A 16 -1.16 -17.98 -0.77
N TRP A 17 -2.09 -17.06 -0.51
CA TRP A 17 -1.79 -15.77 0.11
C TRP A 17 -1.16 -15.90 1.50
N GLN A 18 -1.41 -17.01 2.22
CA GLN A 18 -0.83 -17.31 3.53
C GLN A 18 0.70 -17.43 3.51
N GLN A 19 1.31 -17.52 2.33
CA GLN A 19 2.77 -17.52 2.19
C GLN A 19 3.35 -16.10 2.14
N LEU A 20 2.52 -15.07 2.02
CA LEU A 20 2.96 -13.68 2.06
C LEU A 20 3.36 -13.31 3.49
N SER A 21 4.64 -13.00 3.69
CA SER A 21 5.14 -12.65 5.02
C SER A 21 4.42 -11.42 5.58
N GLY A 22 3.90 -11.53 6.79
CA GLY A 22 3.23 -10.43 7.49
C GLY A 22 1.77 -10.21 7.09
N VAL A 23 1.20 -11.04 6.21
CA VAL A 23 -0.17 -10.85 5.70
C VAL A 23 -1.23 -10.89 6.79
N GLU A 24 -1.11 -11.76 7.79
CA GLU A 24 -2.08 -11.84 8.89
C GLU A 24 -2.13 -10.54 9.69
N LYS A 25 -0.94 -9.97 9.98
CA LYS A 25 -0.83 -8.71 10.70
C LYS A 25 -1.37 -7.54 9.88
N ALA A 26 -1.07 -7.50 8.58
CA ALA A 26 -1.60 -6.46 7.69
C ALA A 26 -3.13 -6.53 7.62
N VAL A 27 -3.71 -7.72 7.51
CA VAL A 27 -5.17 -7.95 7.51
C VAL A 27 -5.79 -7.50 8.82
N GLU A 28 -5.18 -7.80 9.97
CA GLU A 28 -5.67 -7.34 11.27
C GLU A 28 -5.69 -5.81 11.38
N ILE A 29 -4.63 -5.13 10.95
CA ILE A 29 -4.56 -3.66 10.96
C ILE A 29 -5.64 -3.08 10.04
N LEU A 30 -5.79 -3.59 8.82
CA LEU A 30 -6.79 -3.11 7.86
C LEU A 30 -8.21 -3.36 8.37
N TYR A 31 -8.47 -4.53 8.94
CA TYR A 31 -9.78 -4.85 9.51
C TYR A 31 -10.18 -3.89 10.64
N ASN A 32 -9.26 -3.60 11.56
CA ASN A 32 -9.50 -2.63 12.63
C ASN A 32 -9.66 -1.21 12.06
N ALA A 33 -8.83 -0.81 11.10
CA ALA A 33 -8.94 0.48 10.42
C ALA A 33 -10.33 0.67 9.77
N PHE A 34 -10.88 -0.37 9.15
CA PHE A 34 -12.21 -0.33 8.54
C PHE A 34 -13.30 -0.17 9.59
N ARG A 35 -13.22 -0.90 10.70
CA ARG A 35 -14.17 -0.81 11.82
C ARG A 35 -14.18 0.55 12.50
N GLU A 36 -13.01 1.17 12.62
CA GLU A 36 -12.82 2.45 13.30
C GLU A 36 -13.05 3.66 12.38
N GLY A 37 -13.24 3.43 11.07
CA GLY A 37 -13.35 4.51 10.10
C GLY A 37 -12.05 5.30 9.92
N THR A 38 -10.91 4.66 10.20
CA THR A 38 -9.56 5.24 10.09
C THR A 38 -9.33 5.75 8.68
N ARG A 39 -8.75 6.95 8.54
CA ARG A 39 -8.40 7.51 7.24
C ARG A 39 -7.17 6.83 6.65
N ILE A 40 -7.37 6.08 5.57
CA ILE A 40 -6.33 5.34 4.87
C ILE A 40 -5.90 6.12 3.62
N ILE A 41 -4.59 6.30 3.42
CA ILE A 41 -4.04 6.80 2.17
C ILE A 41 -3.18 5.70 1.54
N VAL A 42 -3.58 5.25 0.34
CA VAL A 42 -2.81 4.30 -0.46
C VAL A 42 -1.75 5.06 -1.23
N VAL A 43 -0.47 4.76 -1.00
CA VAL A 43 0.67 5.37 -1.69
C VAL A 43 1.19 4.41 -2.76
N GLY A 44 0.89 4.73 -4.01
CA GLY A 44 1.27 3.92 -5.17
C GLY A 44 2.57 4.36 -5.83
N ASP A 45 2.99 3.62 -6.85
CA ASP A 45 4.00 4.06 -7.81
C ASP A 45 3.35 4.61 -9.11
N PHE A 46 4.11 5.36 -9.91
CA PHE A 46 3.61 6.05 -11.11
C PHE A 46 3.59 5.17 -12.37
N ASP A 47 4.17 3.97 -12.33
CA ASP A 47 4.19 3.08 -13.48
C ASP A 47 2.90 2.25 -13.63
N ALA A 48 2.87 1.34 -14.60
CA ALA A 48 1.66 0.58 -14.88
C ALA A 48 1.26 -0.38 -13.74
N ASP A 49 2.23 -0.96 -13.02
CA ASP A 49 1.93 -1.85 -11.90
C ASP A 49 1.45 -1.03 -10.71
N GLY A 50 2.16 0.06 -10.38
CA GLY A 50 1.78 0.97 -9.30
C GLY A 50 0.40 1.60 -9.49
N ALA A 51 0.09 2.07 -10.70
CA ALA A 51 -1.23 2.62 -11.00
C ALA A 51 -2.34 1.55 -10.90
N THR A 52 -2.08 0.34 -11.40
CA THR A 52 -3.06 -0.76 -11.34
C THR A 52 -3.29 -1.23 -9.91
N SER A 53 -2.22 -1.43 -9.15
CA SER A 53 -2.25 -1.87 -7.75
C SER A 53 -2.91 -0.84 -6.84
N THR A 54 -2.70 0.45 -7.10
CA THR A 54 -3.39 1.55 -6.40
C THR A 54 -4.88 1.53 -6.67
N ALA A 55 -5.28 1.50 -7.95
CA ALA A 55 -6.69 1.47 -8.33
C ALA A 55 -7.39 0.23 -7.76
N LEU A 56 -6.76 -0.95 -7.88
CA LEU A 56 -7.28 -2.20 -7.33
C LEU A 56 -7.49 -2.11 -5.82
N SER A 57 -6.48 -1.64 -5.08
CA SER A 57 -6.55 -1.51 -3.61
C SER A 57 -7.69 -0.59 -3.19
N VAL A 58 -7.79 0.60 -3.80
CA VAL A 58 -8.85 1.56 -3.47
C VAL A 58 -10.23 0.99 -3.78
N LEU A 59 -10.43 0.38 -4.96
CA LEU A 59 -11.71 -0.20 -5.36
C LEU A 59 -12.10 -1.38 -4.47
N ALA A 60 -11.16 -2.27 -4.18
CA ALA A 60 -11.38 -3.43 -3.33
C ALA A 60 -11.74 -3.02 -1.90
N MET A 61 -10.96 -2.13 -1.28
CA MET A 61 -11.21 -1.68 0.09
C MET A 61 -12.55 -0.93 0.21
N ARG A 62 -12.92 -0.11 -0.77
CA ARG A 62 -14.25 0.51 -0.85
C ARG A 62 -15.36 -0.53 -0.95
N SER A 63 -15.19 -1.57 -1.78
CA SER A 63 -16.16 -2.66 -1.91
C SER A 63 -16.33 -3.46 -0.61
N LEU A 64 -15.29 -3.50 0.23
CA LEU A 64 -15.29 -4.14 1.55
C LEU A 64 -15.84 -3.23 2.67
N GLY A 65 -16.28 -2.02 2.34
CA GLY A 65 -16.92 -1.09 3.27
C GLY A 65 -16.00 -0.01 3.84
N CYS A 66 -14.75 0.10 3.39
CA CYS A 66 -13.88 1.22 3.77
C CYS A 66 -14.29 2.49 3.01
N SER A 67 -15.02 3.39 3.68
CA SER A 67 -15.46 4.66 3.09
C SER A 67 -14.42 5.78 3.20
N ASN A 68 -13.51 5.72 4.18
CA ASN A 68 -12.51 6.74 4.47
C ASN A 68 -11.14 6.40 3.87
N ILE A 69 -11.11 6.22 2.55
CA ILE A 69 -9.92 5.85 1.80
C ILE A 69 -9.70 6.74 0.58
N ASP A 70 -8.46 7.16 0.40
CA ASP A 70 -7.99 7.91 -0.75
C ASP A 70 -6.61 7.40 -1.19
N TYR A 71 -6.05 7.97 -2.24
CA TYR A 71 -4.74 7.59 -2.77
C TYR A 71 -3.82 8.80 -3.01
N LEU A 72 -2.54 8.50 -3.10
CA LEU A 72 -1.47 9.42 -3.45
C LEU A 72 -0.51 8.68 -4.38
N VAL A 73 -0.29 9.24 -5.57
CA VAL A 73 0.79 8.78 -6.47
C VAL A 73 1.84 9.89 -6.47
N PRO A 74 3.07 9.62 -6.03
CA PRO A 74 4.12 10.63 -5.91
C PRO A 74 4.62 11.09 -7.28
N ASN A 75 5.07 12.34 -7.36
CA ASN A 75 5.73 12.85 -8.55
C ASN A 75 7.19 12.41 -8.55
N ARG A 76 7.56 11.46 -9.42
CA ARG A 76 8.92 10.92 -9.50
C ARG A 76 10.03 11.97 -9.56
N PHE A 77 9.77 13.11 -10.22
CA PHE A 77 10.78 14.14 -10.42
C PHE A 77 10.98 15.05 -9.21
N GLU A 78 9.93 15.23 -8.40
CA GLU A 78 9.92 16.15 -7.26
C GLU A 78 10.11 15.40 -5.94
N ASP A 79 9.47 14.23 -5.81
CA ASP A 79 9.35 13.47 -4.56
C ASP A 79 10.33 12.29 -4.45
N GLY A 80 11.01 11.93 -5.56
CA GLY A 80 11.84 10.74 -5.66
C GLY A 80 11.05 9.45 -5.87
N TYR A 81 11.55 8.32 -5.35
CA TYR A 81 10.94 7.01 -5.54
C TYR A 81 10.35 6.44 -4.24
N GLY A 82 9.11 5.95 -4.30
CA GLY A 82 8.40 5.33 -3.19
C GLY A 82 7.98 6.31 -2.09
N LEU A 83 7.94 5.83 -0.84
CA LEU A 83 7.53 6.61 0.31
C LEU A 83 8.71 7.46 0.85
N SER A 84 8.85 8.70 0.40
CA SER A 84 9.79 9.68 0.96
C SER A 84 9.17 10.49 2.11
N PRO A 85 9.97 11.18 2.95
CA PRO A 85 9.44 12.09 3.96
C PRO A 85 8.46 13.13 3.40
N GLU A 86 8.74 13.66 2.20
CA GLU A 86 7.89 14.63 1.51
C GLU A 86 6.53 14.02 1.15
N VAL A 87 6.51 12.77 0.65
CA VAL A 87 5.27 12.04 0.36
C VAL A 87 4.47 11.76 1.62
N VAL A 88 5.16 11.46 2.73
CA VAL A 88 4.52 11.29 4.05
C VAL A 88 3.92 12.61 4.53
N ASP A 89 4.59 13.75 4.34
CA ASP A 89 4.03 15.07 4.66
C ASP A 89 2.78 15.37 3.83
N GLN A 90 2.80 15.03 2.54
CA GLN A 90 1.61 15.15 1.67
C GLN A 90 0.46 14.26 2.15
N ALA A 91 0.74 13.01 2.54
CA ALA A 91 -0.26 12.10 3.09
C ALA A 91 -0.80 12.62 4.44
N HIS A 92 0.08 13.10 5.32
CA HIS A 92 -0.29 13.68 6.61
C HIS A 92 -1.16 14.93 6.46
N ALA A 93 -0.83 15.82 5.51
CA ALA A 93 -1.64 17.00 5.19
C ALA A 93 -3.04 16.63 4.68
N ARG A 94 -3.21 15.45 4.07
CA ARG A 94 -4.50 14.87 3.69
C ARG A 94 -5.21 14.16 4.85
N GLY A 95 -4.65 14.18 6.06
CA GLY A 95 -5.21 13.56 7.25
C GLY A 95 -5.00 12.05 7.31
N ALA A 96 -3.93 11.51 6.71
CA ALA A 96 -3.60 10.09 6.82
C ALA A 96 -3.47 9.68 8.30
N GLN A 97 -4.23 8.65 8.67
CA GLN A 97 -4.10 7.94 9.95
C GLN A 97 -3.50 6.54 9.76
N LEU A 98 -3.51 6.04 8.52
CA LEU A 98 -2.80 4.84 8.08
C LEU A 98 -2.31 5.07 6.66
N ILE A 99 -1.04 4.75 6.39
CA ILE A 99 -0.48 4.71 5.04
C ILE A 99 -0.35 3.25 4.62
N VAL A 100 -0.79 2.94 3.39
CA VAL A 100 -0.61 1.62 2.77
C VAL A 100 0.20 1.81 1.51
N THR A 101 1.40 1.25 1.46
CA THR A 101 2.23 1.30 0.25
C THR A 101 1.83 0.18 -0.72
N VAL A 102 1.82 0.47 -2.01
CA VAL A 102 1.62 -0.53 -3.06
C VAL A 102 2.64 -0.32 -4.17
N ASP A 103 3.25 -1.40 -4.63
CA ASP A 103 4.33 -1.39 -5.63
C ASP A 103 5.58 -0.55 -5.23
N ASN A 104 5.75 -0.26 -3.94
CA ASN A 104 6.92 0.44 -3.42
C ASN A 104 7.14 0.13 -1.92
N GLY A 105 8.08 0.83 -1.27
CA GLY A 105 8.17 0.90 0.19
C GLY A 105 9.28 0.07 0.86
N ILE A 106 9.78 -1.01 0.24
CA ILE A 106 10.75 -1.92 0.90
C ILE A 106 12.07 -1.24 1.31
N SER A 107 12.48 -0.20 0.59
CA SER A 107 13.68 0.60 0.86
C SER A 107 13.37 1.98 1.47
N SER A 108 12.10 2.29 1.76
CA SER A 108 11.62 3.60 2.21
C SER A 108 11.83 3.84 3.71
N HIS A 109 13.02 3.51 4.24
CA HIS A 109 13.33 3.63 5.67
C HIS A 109 13.08 5.04 6.21
N ALA A 110 13.57 6.07 5.50
CA ALA A 110 13.40 7.46 5.92
C ALA A 110 11.92 7.89 5.93
N GLY A 111 11.13 7.50 4.93
CA GLY A 111 9.70 7.78 4.92
C GLY A 111 8.96 7.05 6.05
N VAL A 112 9.27 5.77 6.29
CA VAL A 112 8.66 5.00 7.39
C VAL A 112 9.03 5.57 8.76
N GLU A 113 10.28 6.00 8.96
CA GLU A 113 10.72 6.68 10.18
C GLU A 113 10.01 8.02 10.38
N HIS A 114 9.86 8.80 9.31
CA HIS A 114 9.15 10.07 9.35
C HIS A 114 7.66 9.87 9.67
N ALA A 115 6.99 8.93 9.01
CA ALA A 115 5.59 8.58 9.30
C ALA A 115 5.40 8.15 10.75
N ARG A 116 6.34 7.34 11.27
CA ARG A 116 6.35 6.94 12.69
C ARG A 116 6.50 8.13 13.63
N SER A 117 7.33 9.13 13.29
CA SER A 117 7.49 10.35 14.08
C SER A 117 6.19 11.17 14.17
N LEU A 118 5.34 11.08 13.14
CA LEU A 118 4.01 11.68 13.08
C LEU A 118 2.91 10.78 13.68
N GLY A 119 3.27 9.60 14.20
CA GLY A 119 2.31 8.64 14.75
C GLY A 119 1.47 7.91 13.70
N ILE A 120 1.89 7.90 12.43
CA ILE A 120 1.16 7.27 11.33
C ILE A 120 1.74 5.87 11.09
N PRO A 121 1.00 4.77 11.34
CA PRO A 121 1.41 3.43 10.94
C PRO A 121 1.51 3.31 9.42
N VAL A 122 2.45 2.47 8.97
CA VAL A 122 2.67 2.14 7.56
C VAL A 122 2.57 0.62 7.38
N ILE A 123 1.84 0.20 6.35
CA ILE A 123 1.80 -1.18 5.83
C ILE A 123 2.59 -1.24 4.53
#